data_AF-A0A958G264-F1
#
_entry.id   AF-A0A958G264-F1
#
_cell.length_a   1.000
_cell.length_b   1.000
_cell.length_c   1.000
_cell.angle_alpha   90.00
_cell.angle_beta   90.00
_cell.angle_gamma   90.00
#
_symmetry.space_group_name_H-M   'P 1'
#
loop_
_entity.id
_entity.type
_entity.pdbx_description
1 polymer ?
#
loop_
_entity_poly.entity_id
_entity_poly.type
_entity_poly.pdbx_seq_one_letter_code
_entity_poly.pdbx_strand_id
1 'polypeptide(L)' 'ELESYFLTAYEVGGDYYDFIEFADGHPGLVIGDVSGKGTSAAFYMAEFKGVIQTLSRTFTNPRELIS' A
#
# COMPACT_ATOMS: atom_id res chain seq x y z
N GLU A 1 16.15 8.77 7.56
CA GLU A 1 16.42 7.70 6.60
C GLU A 1 15.43 6.59 6.89
N LEU A 2 14.65 6.16 5.91
CA LEU A 2 13.52 5.27 6.10
C LEU A 2 13.85 3.96 5.39
N GLU A 3 14.17 2.93 6.16
CA GLU A 3 14.52 1.62 5.62
C GLU A 3 13.31 0.71 5.58
N SER A 4 13.23 -0.10 4.52
CA SER A 4 12.12 -1.01 4.30
C SER A 4 12.64 -2.34 3.78
N TYR A 5 12.15 -3.45 4.33
CA TYR A 5 12.60 -4.80 4.01
C TYR A 5 11.41 -5.69 3.65
N PHE A 6 11.43 -6.26 2.44
CA PHE A 6 10.38 -7.15 1.93
C PHE A 6 10.99 -8.51 1.57
N LEU A 7 10.52 -9.57 2.24
CA LEU A 7 10.97 -10.94 1.98
C LEU A 7 9.77 -11.81 1.59
N THR A 8 9.50 -11.89 0.30
CA THR A 8 8.47 -12.79 -0.23
C THR A 8 8.92 -14.24 -0.11
N ALA A 9 8.04 -15.08 0.45
CA ALA A 9 8.38 -16.47 0.70
C ALA A 9 8.68 -17.24 -0.61
N TYR A 10 7.85 -17.13 -1.67
CA TYR A 10 8.03 -17.93 -2.90
C TYR A 10 7.40 -17.36 -4.19
N GLU A 11 6.42 -16.47 -4.14
CA GLU A 11 5.73 -15.88 -5.30
C GLU A 11 5.33 -14.44 -4.97
N VAL A 12 4.97 -13.64 -5.98
CA VAL A 12 4.47 -12.27 -5.81
C VAL A 12 3.42 -12.25 -4.68
N GLY A 13 3.81 -11.65 -3.55
CA GLY A 13 3.20 -11.91 -2.24
C GLY A 13 1.93 -11.11 -1.98
N GLY A 14 1.10 -11.65 -1.10
CA GLY A 14 -0.11 -11.01 -0.59
C GLY A 14 0.16 -9.93 0.47
N ASP A 15 1.30 -9.99 1.17
CA ASP A 15 1.68 -8.93 2.10
C ASP A 15 2.26 -7.74 1.34
N TYR A 16 1.93 -6.52 1.79
CA TYR A 16 2.34 -5.27 1.19
C TYR A 16 2.53 -4.21 2.26
N TYR A 17 3.57 -3.40 2.09
CA TYR A 17 3.67 -2.14 2.80
C TYR A 17 4.11 -1.04 1.83
N ASP A 18 3.70 0.20 2.09
CA ASP A 18 4.15 1.38 1.34
C ASP A 18 4.20 2.61 2.23
N PHE A 19 5.13 3.50 1.93
CA PHE A 19 5.23 4.81 2.57
C PHE A 19 4.61 5.82 1.63
N ILE A 20 3.59 6.52 2.11
CA ILE A 20 2.89 7.56 1.37
C ILE A 20 3.05 8.90 2.05
N GLU A 21 2.85 9.96 1.29
CA GLU A 21 2.73 11.31 1.82
C GLU A 21 1.28 11.75 1.61
N PHE A 22 0.67 12.24 2.69
CA PHE A 22 -0.66 12.83 2.64
C PHE A 22 -0.60 14.25 2.07
N ALA A 23 -1.75 14.79 1.66
CA ALA A 23 -1.83 16.10 1.01
C ALA A 23 -1.28 17.27 1.84
N ASP A 24 -1.22 17.11 3.16
CA ASP A 24 -0.69 18.09 4.11
C ASP A 24 0.79 17.85 4.49
N GLY A 25 1.46 16.91 3.83
CA GLY A 25 2.86 16.57 4.06
C GLY A 25 3.08 15.60 5.23
N HIS A 26 2.03 15.11 5.88
CA HIS A 26 2.20 14.08 6.91
C HIS A 26 2.58 12.73 6.28
N PRO A 27 3.55 12.01 6.85
CA PRO A 27 3.87 10.66 6.38
C PRO A 27 2.77 9.67 6.78
N GLY A 28 2.49 8.74 5.88
CA GLY A 28 1.59 7.60 6.09
C GLY A 28 2.31 6.28 5.86
N LEU A 29 1.93 5.27 6.64
CA LEU A 29 2.34 3.89 6.44
C LEU A 29 1.10 3.07 6.11
N VAL A 30 1.14 2.40 4.96
CA VAL A 30 0.11 1.45 4.55
C VAL A 30 0.67 0.06 4.71
N ILE A 31 -0.10 -0.82 5.33
CA ILE A 31 0.18 -2.25 5.45
C ILE A 31 -1.09 -2.98 5.01
N GLY A 32 -0.96 -3.91 4.08
CA GLY A 32 -2.06 -4.71 3.57
C GLY A 32 -1.65 -6.17 3.41
N ASP A 33 -2.60 -7.06 3.65
CA ASP A 33 -2.51 -8.50 3.36
C ASP A 33 -3.66 -8.85 2.41
N VAL A 34 -3.30 -9.32 1.22
CA VAL A 34 -4.23 -9.82 0.21
C VAL A 34 -4.31 -11.33 0.32
N SER A 35 -5.50 -11.82 0.67
CA SER A 35 -5.81 -13.25 0.65
C SER A 35 -5.65 -13.85 -0.75
N GLY A 36 -4.71 -14.77 -0.91
CA GLY A 36 -4.46 -15.48 -2.16
C GLY A 36 -2.96 -15.71 -2.41
N LYS A 37 -2.62 -16.16 -3.62
CA LYS A 37 -1.23 -16.28 -4.10
C LYS A 37 -1.15 -16.19 -5.60
N GLY A 38 0.04 -15.87 -6.12
CA GLY A 38 0.32 -15.79 -7.55
C GLY A 38 -0.18 -14.50 -8.21
N THR A 39 -0.33 -14.54 -9.54
CA THR A 39 -0.56 -13.36 -10.39
C THR A 39 -1.83 -12.56 -10.05
N SER A 40 -2.91 -13.22 -9.63
CA SER A 40 -4.14 -12.50 -9.27
C SER A 40 -3.97 -11.67 -8.00
N ALA A 41 -3.32 -12.21 -6.96
CA ALA A 41 -3.01 -11.47 -5.74
C ALA A 41 -2.07 -10.29 -6.04
N ALA A 42 -1.07 -10.50 -6.91
CA ALA A 42 -0.19 -9.44 -7.39
C ALA A 42 -0.92 -8.30 -8.10
N PHE A 43 -1.90 -8.64 -8.95
CA PHE A 43 -2.65 -7.66 -9.71
C PHE A 43 -3.54 -6.80 -8.79
N TYR A 44 -4.25 -7.43 -7.85
CA TYR A 44 -5.00 -6.70 -6.83
C TYR A 44 -4.10 -5.81 -5.97
N MET A 45 -2.89 -6.27 -5.65
CA MET A 45 -1.95 -5.44 -4.90
C MET A 45 -1.47 -4.22 -5.70
N ALA A 46 -1.23 -4.39 -7.00
CA ALA A 46 -0.86 -3.28 -7.89
C ALA A 46 -2.01 -2.27 -8.03
N GLU A 47 -3.25 -2.73 -8.14
CA GLU A 47 -4.44 -1.88 -8.15
C GLU A 47 -4.59 -1.11 -6.83
N PHE A 48 -4.53 -1.82 -5.70
CA PHE A 48 -4.60 -1.23 -4.36
C PHE A 48 -3.54 -0.13 -4.18
N LYS A 49 -2.29 -0.43 -4.54
CA LYS A 49 -1.20 0.56 -4.53
C LYS A 49 -1.54 1.81 -5.34
N GLY A 50 -2.04 1.65 -6.56
CA GLY A 50 -2.39 2.77 -7.44
C GLY A 50 -3.49 3.66 -6.85
N VAL A 51 -4.51 3.05 -6.25
CA VAL A 51 -5.60 3.78 -5.58
C VAL A 51 -5.06 4.56 -4.37
N ILE A 52 -4.32 3.89 -3.48
CA ILE A 52 -3.74 4.50 -2.29
C ILE A 52 -2.85 5.70 -2.63
N GLN A 53 -1.94 5.57 -3.60
CA GLN A 53 -1.04 6.65 -4.02
C GLN A 53 -1.77 7.84 -4.64
N THR A 54 -2.90 7.58 -5.30
CA THR A 54 -3.72 8.64 -5.90
C THR A 54 -4.50 9.39 -4.81
N LEU A 55 -5.14 8.65 -3.91
CA LEU A 55 -5.98 9.23 -2.86
C LEU A 55 -5.17 9.91 -1.76
N SER A 56 -3.94 9.46 -1.46
CA SER A 56 -3.09 10.10 -0.45
C SER A 56 -2.78 11.56 -0.78
N ARG A 57 -2.72 11.90 -2.08
CA ARG A 57 -2.49 13.28 -2.53
C ARG A 57 -3.71 14.19 -2.40
N THR A 58 -4.87 13.62 -2.08
CA THR A 58 -6.15 14.34 -1.96
C THR A 58 -6.57 14.48 -0.50
N PHE A 59 -6.43 13.40 0.28
CA PHE A 59 -6.82 13.38 1.69
C PHE A 59 -5.65 13.71 2.62
N THR A 60 -5.98 14.20 3.81
CA THR A 60 -5.01 14.54 4.85
C THR A 60 -4.93 13.50 5.95
N ASN A 61 -5.87 12.55 6.01
CA ASN A 61 -5.89 11.54 7.05
C ASN A 61 -6.37 10.16 6.54
N PRO A 62 -5.94 9.06 7.20
CA PRO A 62 -6.28 7.71 6.77
C PRO A 62 -7.78 7.41 6.81
N ARG A 63 -8.54 8.04 7.72
CA ARG A 63 -9.98 7.78 7.88
C ARG A 63 -10.74 8.18 6.62
N GLU A 64 -10.47 9.37 6.10
CA GLU A 64 -11.10 9.87 4.87
C GLU A 64 -10.62 9.11 3.63
N LEU A 65 -9.39 8.60 3.67
CA LEU A 65 -8.83 7.84 2.56
C LEU A 65 -9.52 6.47 2.38
N ILE A 66 -9.95 5.83 3.48
CA ILE A 66 -10.54 4.47 3.47
C ILE A 66 -12.07 4.44 3.63
N SER A 67 -12.71 5.58 3.91
CA SER A 67 -14.17 5.70 4.08
C SER A 67 -14.90 5.75 2.76
#